data_AF-A0A958PIN2-F1
#
_entry.id   AF-A0A958PIN2-F1
#
_cell.length_a   1.000
_cell.length_b   1.000
_cell.length_c   1.000
_cell.angle_alpha   90.00
_cell.angle_beta   90.00
_cell.angle_gamma   90.00
#
_symmetry.space_group_name_H-M   'P 1'
#
loop_
_entity.id
_entity.type
_entity.pdbx_description
1 polymer ?
#
loop_
_entity_poly.entity_id
_entity_poly.type
_entity_poly.pdbx_seq_one_letter_code
_entity_poly.pdbx_strand_id
1 'polypeptide(L)'
;MNQPSVNSDKFQVLRTLVAISHLDGQSCALERRYLFGIAKKLNLSAHQQRQLMEELDEPKDPLALFAQIQSPKERGWLLTSARTLAHADGIFSSSEQIMLDQMFELHMSTIDIDAVIAAVMRDE
;
A
#
# COMPACT_ATOMS: atom_id res chain seq x y z
N MET A 1 5.82 1.88 28.95
CA MET A 1 5.09 0.77 28.29
C MET A 1 5.35 0.88 26.79
N ASN A 2 6.23 0.03 26.23
CA ASN A 2 6.46 -0.01 24.78
C ASN A 2 5.31 -0.80 24.15
N GLN A 3 4.40 -0.10 23.45
CA GLN A 3 3.44 -0.77 22.57
C GLN A 3 4.23 -1.46 21.45
N PRO A 4 3.89 -2.70 21.07
CA PRO A 4 4.54 -3.37 19.95
C PRO A 4 4.29 -2.54 18.68
N SER A 5 5.38 -2.04 18.08
CA SER A 5 5.32 -1.30 16.83
C SER A 5 4.59 -2.14 15.78
N VAL A 6 3.69 -1.52 15.02
CA VAL A 6 3.11 -2.15 13.82
C VAL A 6 4.22 -2.77 12.97
N ASN A 7 3.99 -4.00 12.50
CA ASN A 7 4.86 -4.68 11.53
C ASN A 7 5.21 -3.69 10.41
N SER A 8 6.49 -3.45 10.17
CA SER A 8 7.01 -2.43 9.27
C SER A 8 6.26 -2.41 7.94
N ASP A 9 5.98 -3.59 7.38
CA ASP A 9 5.31 -3.72 6.09
C ASP A 9 3.91 -3.12 6.07
N LYS A 10 3.09 -3.31 7.11
CA LYS A 10 1.73 -2.76 7.15
C LYS A 10 1.71 -1.25 7.22
N PHE A 11 2.70 -0.67 7.90
CA PHE A 11 2.88 0.77 7.91
C PHE A 11 3.33 1.28 6.54
N GLN A 12 4.24 0.56 5.86
CA GLN A 12 4.63 0.89 4.48
C GLN A 12 3.47 0.78 3.49
N VAL A 13 2.60 -0.23 3.64
CA VAL A 13 1.39 -0.35 2.82
C VAL A 13 0.52 0.90 2.98
N LEU A 14 0.27 1.33 4.21
CA LEU A 14 -0.55 2.51 4.48
C LEU A 14 0.08 3.78 3.88
N ARG A 15 1.38 3.98 4.04
CA ARG A 15 2.11 5.12 3.45
C ARG A 15 2.05 5.11 1.93
N THR A 16 2.15 3.92 1.32
CA THR A 16 2.06 3.78 -0.14
C THR A 16 0.65 4.09 -0.63
N LEU A 17 -0.40 3.70 0.09
CA LEU A 17 -1.78 4.07 -0.23
C LEU A 17 -2.00 5.59 -0.16
N VAL A 18 -1.41 6.27 0.84
CA VAL A 18 -1.41 7.74 0.91
C VAL A 18 -0.72 8.36 -0.31
N ALA A 19 0.44 7.84 -0.70
CA ALA A 19 1.17 8.34 -1.85
C ALA A 19 0.39 8.16 -3.17
N ILE A 20 -0.31 7.03 -3.32
CA ILE A 20 -1.14 6.75 -4.51
C ILE A 20 -2.33 7.73 -4.57
N SER A 21 -3.03 7.96 -3.45
CA SER A 21 -4.21 8.85 -3.40
C SER A 21 -3.88 10.34 -3.58
N HIS A 22 -2.66 10.67 -3.96
CA HIS A 22 -2.20 12.03 -4.25
C HIS A 22 -1.68 12.18 -5.68
N LEU A 23 -1.63 11.11 -6.48
CA LEU A 23 -1.06 11.14 -7.83
C LEU A 23 -1.83 12.01 -8.82
N ASP A 24 -3.11 12.24 -8.58
CA ASP A 24 -3.97 13.13 -9.36
C ASP A 24 -3.97 14.58 -8.82
N GLY A 25 -3.24 14.83 -7.72
CA GLY A 25 -3.14 16.13 -7.06
C GLY A 25 -4.36 16.52 -6.23
N GLN A 26 -5.35 15.65 -6.06
CA GLN A 26 -6.57 15.92 -5.29
C GLN A 26 -6.89 14.78 -4.33
N SER A 27 -6.31 14.77 -3.12
CA SER A 27 -6.83 13.87 -2.09
C SER A 27 -8.21 14.34 -1.63
N CYS A 28 -9.24 13.58 -1.97
CA CYS A 28 -10.61 13.90 -1.62
C CYS A 28 -10.89 13.53 -0.14
N ALA A 29 -11.96 14.12 0.43
CA ALA A 29 -12.32 13.87 1.83
C ALA A 29 -12.66 12.39 2.11
N LEU A 30 -13.06 11.63 1.09
CA LEU A 30 -13.41 10.22 1.19
C LEU A 30 -12.17 9.33 1.34
N GLU A 31 -11.13 9.56 0.54
CA GLU A 31 -9.83 8.88 0.63
C GLU A 31 -9.17 9.12 1.98
N ARG A 32 -9.14 10.38 2.45
CA ARG A 32 -8.64 10.72 3.79
C ARG A 32 -9.40 9.92 4.86
N ARG A 33 -10.72 9.83 4.77
CA ARG A 33 -11.54 9.07 5.73
C ARG A 33 -11.23 7.57 5.70
N TYR A 34 -11.04 7.00 4.52
CA TYR A 34 -10.65 5.60 4.35
C TYR A 34 -9.27 5.33 4.96
N LEU A 35 -8.28 6.18 4.65
CA LEU A 35 -6.91 6.10 5.17
C LEU A 35 -6.88 6.22 6.70
N PHE A 36 -7.64 7.16 7.28
CA PHE A 36 -7.81 7.25 8.74
C PHE A 36 -8.47 6.00 9.34
N GLY A 37 -9.40 5.37 8.60
CA GLY A 37 -10.02 4.11 9.00
C GLY A 37 -9.02 2.96 9.08
N ILE A 38 -8.10 2.86 8.11
CA ILE A 38 -6.99 1.89 8.16
C ILE A 38 -6.02 2.25 9.28
N ALA A 39 -5.62 3.52 9.39
CA ALA A 39 -4.71 4.00 10.41
C ALA A 39 -5.21 3.73 11.83
N LYS A 40 -6.52 3.82 12.10
CA LYS A 40 -7.10 3.46 13.41
C LYS A 40 -7.07 1.96 13.70
N LYS A 41 -7.15 1.11 12.68
CA LYS A 41 -7.07 -0.36 12.83
C LYS A 41 -5.63 -0.81 13.06
N LEU A 42 -4.66 -0.07 12.56
CA LEU A 42 -3.25 -0.26 12.83
C LEU A 42 -2.92 0.44 14.16
N ASN A 43 -2.44 -0.27 15.17
CA ASN A 43 -2.01 0.35 16.44
C ASN A 43 -0.69 1.14 16.24
N LEU A 44 -0.74 2.20 15.43
CA LEU A 44 0.42 3.01 15.06
C LEU A 44 0.98 3.72 16.29
N SER A 45 2.30 3.76 16.39
CA SER A 45 2.98 4.57 17.41
C SER A 45 2.78 6.08 17.15
N ALA A 46 3.00 6.91 18.17
CA ALA A 46 2.94 8.38 18.04
C ALA A 46 3.93 8.94 17.00
N HIS A 47 5.03 8.24 16.72
CA HIS A 47 5.96 8.61 15.65
C HIS A 47 5.38 8.28 14.27
N GLN A 48 4.85 7.07 14.10
CA GLN A 48 4.21 6.64 12.85
C GLN A 48 2.97 7.46 12.50
N GLN A 49 2.17 7.85 13.51
CA GLN A 49 1.03 8.74 13.31
C GLN A 49 1.47 10.12 12.80
N ARG A 50 2.49 10.72 13.42
CA ARG A 50 3.02 12.02 12.98
C ARG A 50 3.56 11.94 11.55
N GLN A 51 4.36 10.91 11.27
CA GLN A 51 4.91 10.71 9.94
C GLN A 51 3.80 10.54 8.88
N LEU A 52 2.74 9.79 9.19
CA LEU A 52 1.62 9.63 8.26
C LEU A 52 0.85 10.94 8.06
N MET A 53 0.71 11.77 9.10
CA MET A 53 0.07 13.09 8.99
C MET A 53 0.89 14.04 8.12
N GLU A 54 2.21 14.05 8.27
CA GLU A 54 3.11 14.82 7.39
C GLU A 54 2.97 14.36 5.93
N GLU A 55 2.92 13.06 5.69
CA GLU A 55 2.83 12.48 4.35
C GLU A 55 1.44 12.64 3.70
N LEU A 56 0.39 12.95 4.48
CA LEU A 56 -0.93 13.34 3.94
C LEU A 56 -0.92 14.75 3.33
N ASP A 57 0.04 15.58 3.69
CA ASP A 57 0.20 16.92 3.12
C ASP A 57 1.35 16.94 2.09
N GLU A 58 2.41 16.15 2.33
CA GLU A 58 3.57 15.99 1.45
C GLU A 58 3.83 14.49 1.13
N PRO A 59 3.13 13.93 0.14
CA PRO A 59 3.22 12.51 -0.20
C PRO A 59 4.61 12.17 -0.74
N LYS A 60 5.11 10.99 -0.37
CA LYS A 60 6.38 10.44 -0.88
C LYS A 60 6.18 9.68 -2.19
N ASP A 61 7.29 9.33 -2.83
CA ASP A 61 7.26 8.48 -4.02
C ASP A 61 6.63 7.09 -3.69
N PRO A 62 5.50 6.74 -4.31
CA PRO A 62 4.83 5.46 -4.05
C PRO A 62 5.68 4.24 -4.45
N LEU A 63 6.55 4.32 -5.47
CA LEU A 63 7.44 3.20 -5.82
C LEU A 63 8.51 2.95 -4.76
N ALA A 64 9.15 4.01 -4.28
CA ALA A 64 10.14 3.92 -3.21
C ALA A 64 9.55 3.32 -1.93
N LEU A 65 8.28 3.63 -1.62
CA LEU A 65 7.58 3.05 -0.47
C LEU A 65 7.22 1.58 -0.71
N PHE A 66 6.73 1.24 -1.90
CA PHE A 66 6.39 -0.13 -2.28
C PHE A 66 7.61 -1.06 -2.21
N ALA A 67 8.77 -0.61 -2.66
CA ALA A 67 10.02 -1.37 -2.61
C ALA A 67 10.47 -1.72 -1.18
N GLN A 68 10.05 -0.93 -0.17
CA GLN A 68 10.38 -1.17 1.23
C GLN A 68 9.51 -2.27 1.87
N ILE A 69 8.36 -2.61 1.26
CA ILE A 69 7.51 -3.72 1.72
C ILE A 69 8.23 -5.03 1.42
N GLN A 70 8.60 -5.80 2.44
CA GLN A 70 9.36 -7.04 2.25
C GLN A 70 8.47 -8.24 1.97
N SER A 71 7.30 -8.30 2.62
CA SER A 71 6.36 -9.40 2.50
C SER A 71 5.63 -9.39 1.15
N PRO A 72 5.75 -10.46 0.33
CA PRO A 72 4.97 -10.61 -0.89
C PRO A 72 3.46 -10.58 -0.62
N LYS A 73 3.03 -11.12 0.55
CA LYS A 73 1.63 -11.08 0.98
C LYS A 73 1.14 -9.64 1.19
N GLU A 74 1.95 -8.79 1.81
CA GLU A 74 1.57 -7.39 2.05
C GLU A 74 1.61 -6.56 0.75
N ARG A 75 2.55 -6.85 -0.17
CA ARG A 75 2.54 -6.28 -1.53
C ARG A 75 1.27 -6.63 -2.30
N GLY A 76 0.88 -7.91 -2.30
CA GLY A 76 -0.36 -8.36 -2.93
C GLY A 76 -1.62 -7.74 -2.30
N TRP A 77 -1.63 -7.63 -0.96
CA TRP A 77 -2.72 -6.96 -0.25
C TRP A 77 -2.83 -5.47 -0.60
N LEU A 78 -1.70 -4.76 -0.72
CA LEU A 78 -1.67 -3.38 -1.19
C LEU A 78 -2.26 -3.23 -2.59
N LEU A 79 -1.81 -4.04 -3.56
CA LEU A 79 -2.28 -3.96 -4.94
C LEU A 79 -3.80 -4.19 -5.03
N THR A 80 -4.31 -5.14 -4.26
CA THR A 80 -5.75 -5.42 -4.16
C THR A 80 -6.50 -4.27 -3.51
N SER A 81 -5.95 -3.69 -2.44
CA SER A 81 -6.57 -2.58 -1.71
C SER A 81 -6.60 -1.30 -2.55
N ALA A 82 -5.52 -1.01 -3.28
CA ALA A 82 -5.44 0.16 -4.16
C ALA A 82 -6.42 0.07 -5.33
N ARG A 83 -6.55 -1.11 -5.97
CA ARG A 83 -7.62 -1.36 -6.94
C ARG A 83 -9.03 -1.26 -6.34
N THR A 84 -9.21 -1.66 -5.09
CA THR A 84 -10.51 -1.54 -4.42
C THR A 84 -10.85 -0.08 -4.15
N LEU A 85 -9.86 0.72 -3.75
CA LEU A 85 -9.97 2.17 -3.56
C LEU A 85 -10.33 2.86 -4.89
N ALA A 86 -9.69 2.45 -5.99
CA ALA A 86 -10.04 2.89 -7.35
C ALA A 86 -11.53 2.75 -7.68
N HIS A 87 -12.09 1.61 -7.32
CA HIS A 87 -13.47 1.26 -7.65
C HIS A 87 -14.48 1.87 -6.68
N ALA A 88 -14.08 2.25 -5.47
CA ALA A 88 -14.97 2.83 -4.46
C ALA A 88 -15.43 4.24 -4.84
N ASP A 89 -14.53 5.02 -5.45
CA ASP A 89 -14.76 6.42 -5.80
C ASP A 89 -15.01 6.58 -7.33
N GLY A 90 -14.77 5.51 -8.08
CA GLY A 90 -15.27 5.29 -9.44
C GLY A 90 -14.41 5.86 -10.57
N ILE A 91 -13.32 6.56 -10.24
CA ILE A 91 -12.43 7.16 -11.25
C ILE A 91 -10.99 6.92 -10.81
N PHE A 92 -10.29 6.08 -11.55
CA PHE A 92 -8.84 6.03 -11.52
C PHE A 92 -8.31 6.94 -12.61
N SER A 93 -7.47 7.89 -12.23
CA SER A 93 -6.72 8.66 -13.20
C SER A 93 -5.79 7.74 -13.98
N SER A 94 -5.43 8.15 -15.20
CA SER A 94 -4.42 7.43 -15.98
C SER A 94 -3.09 7.33 -15.24
N SER A 95 -2.75 8.32 -14.41
CA SER A 95 -1.53 8.34 -13.60
C SER A 95 -1.52 7.26 -12.52
N GLU A 96 -2.63 7.07 -11.80
CA GLU A 96 -2.73 6.02 -10.77
C GLU A 96 -2.74 4.62 -11.39
N GLN A 97 -3.39 4.46 -12.55
CA GLN A 97 -3.39 3.19 -13.28
C GLN A 97 -1.97 2.81 -13.72
N ILE A 98 -1.24 3.74 -14.37
CA ILE A 98 0.17 3.54 -14.73
C ILE A 98 0.97 3.19 -13.49
N MET A 99 0.70 3.84 -12.37
CA MET A 99 1.44 3.59 -11.14
C MET A 99 1.23 2.16 -10.61
N LEU A 100 -0.03 1.71 -10.58
CA LEU A 100 -0.37 0.36 -10.16
C LEU A 100 0.19 -0.71 -11.08
N ASP A 101 0.21 -0.45 -12.39
CA ASP A 101 0.77 -1.40 -13.35
C ASP A 101 2.28 -1.56 -13.13
N GLN A 102 3.01 -0.47 -12.90
CA GLN A 102 4.44 -0.53 -12.53
C GLN A 102 4.69 -1.28 -11.21
N MET A 103 3.86 -1.05 -10.18
CA MET A 103 3.97 -1.80 -8.93
C MET A 103 3.66 -3.29 -9.11
N PHE A 104 2.69 -3.62 -9.96
CA PHE A 104 2.34 -4.99 -10.30
C PHE A 104 3.49 -5.69 -11.02
N GLU A 105 4.09 -5.06 -12.02
CA GLU A 105 5.28 -5.57 -12.71
C GLU A 105 6.43 -5.83 -11.73
N LEU A 106 6.72 -4.86 -10.85
CA LEU A 106 7.76 -5.00 -9.83
C LEU A 106 7.44 -6.12 -8.82
N HIS A 107 6.17 -6.30 -8.47
CA HIS A 107 5.75 -7.41 -7.62
C HIS A 107 6.02 -8.76 -8.31
N MET A 108 5.55 -8.90 -9.55
CA MET A 108 5.67 -10.13 -10.33
C MET A 108 7.13 -10.49 -10.60
N SER A 109 8.02 -9.52 -10.84
CA SER A 109 9.45 -9.77 -11.03
C SER A 109 10.15 -10.29 -9.77
N THR A 110 9.53 -10.13 -8.60
CA THR A 110 10.07 -10.64 -7.32
C THR A 110 9.50 -12.00 -6.91
N ILE A 111 8.52 -12.53 -7.65
CA ILE A 111 7.92 -13.83 -7.36
C ILE A 111 8.72 -14.91 -8.10
N ASP A 112 9.21 -15.88 -7.33
CA ASP A 112 9.74 -17.12 -7.87
C ASP A 112 8.57 -18.03 -8.29
N ILE A 113 8.22 -17.97 -9.57
CA ILE A 113 7.09 -18.72 -10.14
C ILE A 113 7.33 -20.23 -10.01
N ASP A 114 8.57 -20.68 -10.15
CA ASP A 114 8.91 -22.10 -10.06
C ASP A 114 8.67 -22.63 -8.64
N ALA A 115 9.05 -21.84 -7.62
CA ALA A 115 8.76 -22.17 -6.23
C ALA A 115 7.25 -22.22 -5.94
N VAL A 116 6.44 -21.35 -6.55
CA VAL A 116 4.98 -21.35 -6.42
C VAL A 116 4.35 -22.58 -7.06
N ILE A 117 4.75 -22.92 -8.30
CA ILE A 117 4.27 -24.12 -8.99
C ILE A 117 4.60 -25.38 -8.18
N ALA A 118 5.84 -25.46 -7.67
CA ALA A 118 6.29 -26.58 -6.85
C ALA A 118 5.57 -26.68 -5.50
N ALA A 119 5.03 -25.58 -4.96
CA ALA A 119 4.20 -25.61 -3.75
C ALA A 119 2.81 -26.17 -4.06
N VAL A 120 2.17 -25.71 -5.15
CA VAL A 120 0.84 -26.18 -5.55
C VAL A 120 0.84 -27.67 -5.89
N MET A 121 1.86 -28.14 -6.61
CA MET A 121 1.99 -29.57 -6.96
C MET A 121 2.40 -30.48 -5.79
N ARG A 122 2.76 -29.93 -4.62
CA ARG A 122 3.07 -30.71 -3.41
C ARG A 122 1.86 -30.95 -2.51
N ASP A 123 0.77 -30.22 -2.74
CA ASP A 123 -0.49 -30.36 -2.01
C ASP A 123 -1.51 -31.25 -2.77
N GLU A 124 -1.07 -31.91 -3.87
CA GLU A 124 -1.79 -32.99 -4.59
C GLU A 124 -1.23 -34.38 -4.23
#